data_AF-A0AAU4MJZ8-F1
#
_entry.id   AF-A0AAU4MJZ8-F1
#
_cell.length_a   1.000
_cell.length_b   1.000
_cell.length_c   1.000
_cell.angle_alpha   90.00
_cell.angle_beta   90.00
_cell.angle_gamma   90.00
#
_symmetry.space_group_name_H-M   'P 1'
#
loop_
_entity.id
_entity.type
_entity.pdbx_description
1 polymer ?
#
loop_
_entity_poly.entity_id
_entity_poly.type
_entity_poly.pdbx_seq_one_letter_code
_entity_poly.pdbx_strand_id
1 'polypeptide(L)'
;MDTVTISDEDRRLLGLWAAECVERVLPLFEAKAPGDTRPREAVEGIRAYVREGTRTGRLRSLAWAAHAAARDVDDPAATAAARAACYAAATPYIHPLATAHQSKHVLGPAVYQARARELASGEDTVVGDEELRWAIEHAPPAVRELVRRMPARSPGRSRLDTLYHRLDAALRG
;
A
#
# COMPACT_ATOMS: atom_id res chain seq x y z
N MET A 1 16.18 11.76 16.66
CA MET A 1 15.48 10.79 15.79
C MET A 1 16.16 10.86 14.44
N ASP A 2 16.65 9.73 13.95
CA ASP A 2 17.31 9.68 12.65
C ASP A 2 16.30 9.96 11.54
N THR A 3 16.75 10.65 10.50
CA THR A 3 15.93 10.99 9.34
C THR A 3 16.48 10.36 8.08
N VAL A 4 15.59 10.08 7.14
CA VAL A 4 15.95 9.61 5.80
C VAL A 4 15.60 10.68 4.77
N THR A 5 16.46 10.86 3.79
CA THR A 5 16.14 11.70 2.63
C THR A 5 15.08 10.98 1.80
N ILE A 6 13.99 11.67 1.49
CA ILE A 6 12.93 11.22 0.58
C ILE A 6 12.68 12.38 -0.37
N SER A 7 12.99 12.22 -1.64
CA SER A 7 12.74 13.24 -2.67
C SER A 7 11.27 13.26 -3.10
N ASP A 8 10.85 14.28 -3.86
CA ASP A 8 9.52 14.26 -4.47
C ASP A 8 9.43 13.17 -5.56
N GLU A 9 10.55 12.84 -6.22
CA GLU A 9 10.61 11.73 -7.18
C GLU A 9 10.43 10.37 -6.50
N ASP A 10 11.08 10.14 -5.34
CA ASP A 10 10.87 8.93 -4.53
C ASP A 10 9.38 8.74 -4.21
N ARG A 11 8.68 9.84 -3.88
CA ARG A 11 7.23 9.80 -3.58
C ARG A 11 6.38 9.53 -4.80
N ARG A 12 6.74 10.09 -5.96
CA ARG A 12 6.02 9.83 -7.22
C ARG A 12 6.17 8.38 -7.66
N LEU A 13 7.40 7.84 -7.63
CA LEU A 13 7.66 6.44 -7.98
C LEU A 13 7.02 5.47 -6.97
N LEU A 14 7.04 5.79 -5.68
CA LEU A 14 6.30 5.04 -4.67
C LEU A 14 4.79 5.09 -4.91
N GLY A 15 4.25 6.28 -5.21
CA GLY A 15 2.83 6.46 -5.49
C GLY A 15 2.36 5.70 -6.73
N LEU A 16 3.21 5.63 -7.76
CA LEU A 16 2.95 4.86 -8.98
C LEU A 16 2.84 3.37 -8.67
N TRP A 17 3.88 2.81 -8.05
CA TRP A 17 3.91 1.40 -7.66
C TRP A 17 2.76 1.04 -6.69
N ALA A 18 2.45 1.94 -5.76
CA ALA A 18 1.33 1.77 -4.85
C ALA A 18 -0.01 1.70 -5.58
N ALA A 19 -0.27 2.58 -6.56
CA ALA A 19 -1.49 2.55 -7.35
C ALA A 19 -1.63 1.22 -8.12
N GLU A 20 -0.56 0.76 -8.75
CA GLU A 20 -0.54 -0.51 -9.50
C GLU A 20 -0.81 -1.71 -8.58
N CYS A 21 -0.30 -1.69 -7.35
CA CYS A 21 -0.60 -2.71 -6.34
C CYS A 21 -2.10 -2.74 -5.99
N VAL A 22 -2.71 -1.57 -5.74
CA VAL A 22 -4.12 -1.49 -5.33
C VAL A 22 -5.07 -1.84 -6.47
N GLU A 23 -4.77 -1.46 -7.70
CA GLU A 23 -5.62 -1.73 -8.87
C GLU A 23 -5.87 -3.23 -9.07
N ARG A 24 -4.94 -4.10 -8.66
CA ARG A 24 -5.11 -5.57 -8.70
C ARG A 24 -6.19 -6.10 -7.77
N VAL A 25 -6.53 -5.35 -6.73
CA VAL A 25 -7.47 -5.76 -5.68
C VAL A 25 -8.68 -4.86 -5.55
N LEU A 26 -8.68 -3.70 -6.22
CA LEU A 26 -9.82 -2.79 -6.27
C LEU A 26 -11.12 -3.50 -6.69
N PRO A 27 -11.14 -4.42 -7.68
CA PRO A 27 -12.35 -5.16 -8.03
C PRO A 27 -12.94 -5.99 -6.89
N LEU A 28 -12.14 -6.43 -5.91
CA LEU A 28 -12.64 -7.17 -4.75
C LEU A 28 -13.52 -6.29 -3.86
N PHE A 29 -13.15 -5.02 -3.69
CA PHE A 29 -13.98 -4.06 -2.97
C PHE A 29 -15.25 -3.74 -3.75
N GLU A 30 -15.12 -3.46 -5.05
CA GLU A 30 -16.23 -3.03 -5.90
C GLU A 30 -17.29 -4.11 -6.09
N ALA A 31 -16.89 -5.39 -6.08
CA ALA A 31 -17.84 -6.49 -6.09
C ALA A 31 -18.73 -6.54 -4.84
N LYS A 32 -18.24 -6.04 -3.70
CA LYS A 32 -18.94 -6.06 -2.41
C LYS A 32 -19.70 -4.77 -2.12
N ALA A 33 -19.20 -3.63 -2.60
CA ALA A 33 -19.79 -2.32 -2.41
C ALA A 33 -19.76 -1.50 -3.72
N PRO A 34 -20.53 -1.89 -4.76
CA PRO A 34 -20.45 -1.27 -6.09
C PRO A 34 -20.84 0.22 -6.13
N GLY A 35 -21.60 0.69 -5.14
CA GLY A 35 -21.98 2.10 -5.00
C GLY A 35 -21.00 2.95 -4.18
N ASP A 36 -19.99 2.33 -3.56
CA ASP A 36 -19.00 3.03 -2.75
C ASP A 36 -17.73 3.30 -3.57
N THR A 37 -17.56 4.55 -3.98
CA THR A 37 -16.44 4.98 -4.84
C THR A 37 -15.17 5.30 -4.06
N ARG A 38 -15.20 5.33 -2.72
CA ARG A 38 -14.12 5.90 -1.89
C ARG A 38 -12.75 5.25 -2.15
N PRO A 39 -12.60 3.90 -2.27
CA PRO A 39 -11.31 3.31 -2.61
C PRO A 39 -10.84 3.61 -4.04
N ARG A 40 -11.76 3.66 -5.02
CA ARG A 40 -11.45 4.02 -6.40
C ARG A 40 -10.96 5.46 -6.49
N GLU A 41 -11.65 6.39 -5.84
CA GLU A 41 -11.26 7.80 -5.79
C GLU A 41 -9.88 7.98 -5.14
N ALA A 42 -9.53 7.16 -4.13
CA ALA A 42 -8.19 7.17 -3.54
C ALA A 42 -7.10 6.73 -4.55
N VAL A 43 -7.37 5.70 -5.37
CA VAL A 43 -6.48 5.27 -6.45
C VAL A 43 -6.35 6.36 -7.52
N GLU A 44 -7.45 6.96 -7.94
CA GLU A 44 -7.45 8.08 -8.90
C GLU A 44 -6.68 9.28 -8.36
N GLY A 45 -6.82 9.58 -7.06
CA GLY A 45 -6.11 10.64 -6.37
C GLY A 45 -4.60 10.42 -6.38
N ILE A 46 -4.12 9.20 -6.08
CA ILE A 46 -2.68 8.92 -6.13
C ILE A 46 -2.16 8.97 -7.56
N ARG A 47 -2.91 8.46 -8.55
CA ARG A 47 -2.56 8.58 -9.98
C ARG A 47 -2.49 10.04 -10.42
N ALA A 48 -3.39 10.91 -9.96
CA ALA A 48 -3.33 12.34 -10.23
C ALA A 48 -2.08 12.99 -9.62
N TYR A 49 -1.76 12.68 -8.37
CA TYR A 49 -0.51 13.13 -7.75
C TYR A 49 0.73 12.68 -8.54
N VAL A 50 0.77 11.43 -8.98
CA VAL A 50 1.90 10.90 -9.77
C VAL A 50 2.08 11.65 -11.08
N ARG A 51 1.01 12.16 -11.71
CA ARG A 51 1.08 12.97 -12.95
C ARG A 51 1.44 14.44 -12.67
N GLU A 52 0.87 15.02 -11.63
CA GLU A 52 0.89 16.47 -11.38
C GLU A 52 1.99 16.89 -10.39
N GLY A 53 2.54 15.97 -9.61
CA GLY A 53 3.59 16.20 -8.61
C GLY A 53 3.16 16.98 -7.36
N THR A 54 1.91 17.45 -7.31
CA THR A 54 1.45 18.37 -6.27
C THR A 54 0.68 17.63 -5.18
N ARG A 55 1.17 17.71 -3.94
CA ARG A 55 0.47 17.19 -2.76
C ARG A 55 -0.66 18.15 -2.38
N THR A 56 -1.91 17.69 -2.42
CA THR A 56 -3.08 18.51 -2.10
C THR A 56 -3.71 18.10 -0.77
N GLY A 57 -4.56 18.96 -0.18
CA GLY A 57 -5.40 18.54 0.96
C GLY A 57 -6.39 17.44 0.56
N ARG A 58 -6.89 17.48 -0.68
CA ARG A 58 -7.85 16.51 -1.24
C ARG A 58 -7.33 15.08 -1.18
N LEU A 59 -6.08 14.84 -1.58
CA LEU A 59 -5.53 13.48 -1.58
C LEU A 59 -5.49 12.86 -0.16
N ARG A 60 -5.22 13.68 0.86
CA ARG A 60 -5.29 13.23 2.25
C ARG A 60 -6.71 12.87 2.67
N SER A 61 -7.70 13.66 2.26
CA SER A 61 -9.12 13.34 2.51
C SER A 61 -9.53 12.04 1.83
N LEU A 62 -9.04 11.77 0.63
CA LEU A 62 -9.30 10.51 -0.09
C LEU A 62 -8.71 9.29 0.63
N ALA A 63 -7.50 9.41 1.20
CA ALA A 63 -6.93 8.34 2.02
C ALA A 63 -7.83 8.02 3.23
N TRP A 64 -8.33 9.04 3.93
CA TRP A 64 -9.27 8.86 5.04
C TRP A 64 -10.62 8.30 4.61
N ALA A 65 -11.13 8.70 3.45
CA ALA A 65 -12.36 8.16 2.89
C ALA A 65 -12.23 6.66 2.59
N ALA A 66 -11.12 6.22 1.98
CA ALA A 66 -10.85 4.79 1.77
C ALA A 66 -10.69 4.03 3.10
N HIS A 67 -10.10 4.65 4.12
CA HIS A 67 -10.02 4.07 5.47
C HIS A 67 -11.40 3.91 6.13
N ALA A 68 -12.31 4.86 5.91
CA ALA A 68 -13.70 4.74 6.35
C ALA A 68 -14.43 3.64 5.58
N ALA A 69 -14.25 3.55 4.27
CA ALA A 69 -14.82 2.47 3.44
C ALA A 69 -14.39 1.08 3.91
N ALA A 70 -13.13 0.93 4.33
CA ALA A 70 -12.62 -0.30 4.92
C ALA A 70 -13.26 -0.66 6.28
N ARG A 71 -13.88 0.29 6.98
CA ARG A 71 -14.63 0.04 8.23
C ARG A 71 -16.09 -0.28 7.96
N ASP A 72 -16.65 0.32 6.92
CA ASP A 72 -18.07 0.21 6.60
C ASP A 72 -18.41 -1.06 5.81
N VAL A 73 -17.45 -1.61 5.05
CA VAL A 73 -17.66 -2.83 4.27
C VAL A 73 -17.59 -4.08 5.15
N ASP A 74 -18.62 -4.93 5.08
CA ASP A 74 -18.69 -6.20 5.82
C ASP A 74 -18.15 -7.38 4.98
N ASP A 75 -16.89 -7.26 4.55
CA ASP A 75 -16.16 -8.33 3.87
C ASP A 75 -14.65 -8.19 4.13
N PRO A 76 -13.97 -9.24 4.63
CA PRO A 76 -12.54 -9.15 4.95
C PRO A 76 -11.63 -8.83 3.77
N ALA A 77 -11.91 -9.38 2.58
CA ALA A 77 -11.10 -9.14 1.39
C ALA A 77 -11.30 -7.72 0.87
N ALA A 78 -12.54 -7.24 0.82
CA ALA A 78 -12.86 -5.86 0.49
C ALA A 78 -12.23 -4.88 1.51
N THR A 79 -12.31 -5.19 2.81
CA THR A 79 -11.65 -4.41 3.87
C THR A 79 -10.16 -4.25 3.61
N ALA A 80 -9.47 -5.35 3.26
CA ALA A 80 -8.05 -5.31 2.93
C ALA A 80 -7.77 -4.49 1.66
N ALA A 81 -8.59 -4.62 0.60
CA ALA A 81 -8.46 -3.83 -0.62
C ALA A 81 -8.63 -2.31 -0.36
N ALA A 82 -9.63 -1.91 0.44
CA ALA A 82 -9.83 -0.52 0.82
C ALA A 82 -8.69 0.03 1.71
N ARG A 83 -8.10 -0.79 2.59
CA ARG A 83 -6.89 -0.42 3.32
C ARG A 83 -5.70 -0.23 2.38
N ALA A 84 -5.55 -1.07 1.35
CA ALA A 84 -4.52 -0.89 0.34
C ALA A 84 -4.66 0.49 -0.35
N ALA A 85 -5.88 0.86 -0.75
CA ALA A 85 -6.20 2.16 -1.34
C ALA A 85 -5.89 3.34 -0.39
N CYS A 86 -6.25 3.23 0.89
CA CYS A 86 -5.89 4.21 1.91
C CYS A 86 -4.36 4.40 1.98
N TYR A 87 -3.61 3.31 2.07
CA TYR A 87 -2.14 3.39 2.12
C TYR A 87 -1.56 4.01 0.86
N ALA A 88 -2.09 3.67 -0.33
CA ALA A 88 -1.62 4.23 -1.59
C ALA A 88 -1.79 5.76 -1.64
N ALA A 89 -2.99 6.27 -1.33
CA ALA A 89 -3.25 7.70 -1.25
C ALA A 89 -2.44 8.42 -0.14
N ALA A 90 -2.03 7.69 0.90
CA ALA A 90 -1.20 8.23 1.97
C ALA A 90 0.30 8.29 1.64
N THR A 91 0.78 7.55 0.62
CA THR A 91 2.22 7.45 0.30
C THR A 91 2.94 8.80 0.09
N PRO A 92 2.34 9.87 -0.47
CA PRO A 92 3.06 11.15 -0.62
C PRO A 92 3.31 11.87 0.71
N TYR A 93 2.68 11.43 1.79
CA TYR A 93 2.79 12.03 3.13
C TYR A 93 3.68 11.22 4.08
N ILE A 94 4.46 10.25 3.58
CA ILE A 94 5.45 9.57 4.41
C ILE A 94 6.40 10.58 5.07
N HIS A 95 6.57 10.44 6.38
CA HIS A 95 7.47 11.31 7.14
C HIS A 95 8.90 10.78 7.02
N PRO A 96 9.92 11.65 6.90
CA PRO A 96 11.32 11.22 6.90
C PRO A 96 11.82 10.61 8.22
N LEU A 97 10.97 10.26 9.20
CA LEU A 97 11.46 9.61 10.42
C LEU A 97 11.90 8.18 10.09
N ALA A 98 13.16 7.85 10.38
CA ALA A 98 13.70 6.51 10.23
C ALA A 98 13.11 5.59 11.31
N THR A 99 11.86 5.14 11.12
CA THR A 99 11.17 4.24 12.06
C THR A 99 10.50 3.09 11.32
N ALA A 100 10.41 1.93 11.98
CA ALA A 100 9.64 0.79 11.46
C ALA A 100 8.16 1.15 11.22
N HIS A 101 7.61 2.15 11.91
CA HIS A 101 6.26 2.65 11.63
C HIS A 101 6.18 3.30 10.24
N GLN A 102 7.14 4.15 9.85
CA GLN A 102 7.12 4.80 8.54
C GLN A 102 7.25 3.80 7.38
N SER A 103 8.02 2.72 7.55
CA SER A 103 8.07 1.64 6.55
C SER A 103 6.70 0.98 6.31
N LYS A 104 5.74 1.04 7.25
CA LYS A 104 4.38 0.53 7.03
C LYS A 104 3.65 1.29 5.92
N HIS A 105 3.88 2.59 5.81
CA HIS A 105 3.26 3.41 4.76
C HIS A 105 3.84 3.12 3.38
N VAL A 106 5.14 2.81 3.32
CA VAL A 106 5.82 2.41 2.07
C VAL A 106 5.33 1.05 1.61
N LEU A 107 5.26 0.07 2.52
CA LEU A 107 4.97 -1.33 2.19
C LEU A 107 3.46 -1.66 2.18
N GLY A 108 2.64 -0.82 2.81
CA GLY A 108 1.22 -1.06 3.04
C GLY A 108 0.39 -1.40 1.79
N PRO A 109 0.53 -0.67 0.66
CA PRO A 109 -0.26 -0.95 -0.54
C PRO A 109 -0.09 -2.40 -1.03
N ALA A 110 1.15 -2.86 -1.21
CA ALA A 110 1.47 -4.22 -1.66
C ALA A 110 1.12 -5.29 -0.61
N VAL A 111 1.31 -5.01 0.68
CA VAL A 111 0.96 -5.97 1.75
C VAL A 111 -0.54 -6.20 1.83
N TYR A 112 -1.34 -5.13 1.75
CA TYR A 112 -2.79 -5.25 1.77
C TYR A 112 -3.37 -5.77 0.45
N GLN A 113 -2.70 -5.56 -0.69
CA GLN A 113 -2.98 -6.28 -1.93
C GLN A 113 -2.86 -7.79 -1.72
N ALA A 114 -1.70 -8.27 -1.24
CA ALA A 114 -1.49 -9.69 -0.97
C ALA A 114 -2.52 -10.26 0.01
N ARG A 115 -2.79 -9.56 1.13
CA ARG A 115 -3.78 -10.01 2.12
C ARG A 115 -5.21 -10.02 1.56
N ALA A 116 -5.59 -9.08 0.69
CA ALA A 116 -6.92 -9.07 0.09
C ALA A 116 -7.15 -10.30 -0.81
N ARG A 117 -6.16 -10.70 -1.61
CA ARG A 117 -6.24 -11.86 -2.51
C ARG A 117 -6.21 -13.19 -1.76
N GLU A 118 -5.39 -13.27 -0.71
CA GLU A 118 -5.40 -14.39 0.23
C GLU A 118 -6.78 -14.56 0.90
N LEU A 119 -7.37 -13.48 1.40
CA LEU A 119 -8.71 -13.52 1.99
C LEU A 119 -9.80 -13.91 0.98
N ALA A 120 -9.72 -13.39 -0.26
CA ALA A 120 -10.66 -13.72 -1.32
C ALA A 120 -10.56 -15.19 -1.80
N SER A 121 -9.46 -15.87 -1.52
CA SER A 121 -9.22 -17.27 -1.86
C SER A 121 -9.48 -18.24 -0.70
N GLY A 122 -10.11 -17.77 0.39
CA GLY A 122 -10.37 -18.62 1.57
C GLY A 122 -9.12 -18.79 2.45
N GLU A 123 -8.30 -17.76 2.55
CA GLU A 123 -7.04 -17.71 3.31
C GLU A 123 -5.91 -18.57 2.72
N ASP A 124 -5.93 -18.81 1.41
CA ASP A 124 -4.82 -19.49 0.72
C ASP A 124 -3.58 -18.58 0.65
N THR A 125 -2.61 -18.90 1.52
CA THR A 125 -1.35 -18.15 1.62
C THR A 125 -0.51 -18.20 0.34
N VAL A 126 -0.70 -19.19 -0.54
CA VAL A 126 0.01 -19.27 -1.83
C VAL A 126 -0.40 -18.11 -2.73
N VAL A 127 -1.69 -17.79 -2.79
CA VAL A 127 -2.21 -16.66 -3.56
C VAL A 127 -1.65 -15.33 -3.04
N GLY A 128 -1.60 -15.15 -1.72
CA GLY A 128 -0.98 -13.97 -1.12
C GLY A 128 0.53 -13.85 -1.45
N ASP A 129 1.23 -14.98 -1.46
CA ASP A 129 2.65 -15.04 -1.78
C ASP A 129 2.95 -14.73 -3.26
N GLU A 130 2.07 -15.15 -4.18
CA GLU A 130 2.15 -14.80 -5.61
C GLU A 130 1.97 -13.30 -5.85
N GLU A 131 1.00 -12.68 -5.17
CA GLU A 131 0.77 -11.24 -5.23
C GLU A 131 1.95 -10.45 -4.64
N LEU A 132 2.57 -10.96 -3.57
CA LEU A 132 3.77 -10.37 -3.01
C LEU A 132 4.94 -10.45 -3.99
N ARG A 133 5.12 -11.60 -4.65
CA ARG A 133 6.14 -11.81 -5.69
C ARG A 133 5.95 -10.82 -6.84
N TRP A 134 4.71 -10.68 -7.33
CA TRP A 134 4.37 -9.70 -8.35
C TRP A 134 4.77 -8.27 -7.91
N ALA A 135 4.42 -7.88 -6.68
CA ALA A 135 4.76 -6.55 -6.16
C ALA A 135 6.28 -6.32 -6.06
N ILE A 136 7.06 -7.35 -5.71
CA ILE A 136 8.53 -7.30 -5.65
C ILE A 136 9.14 -7.14 -7.05
N GLU A 137 8.63 -7.86 -8.04
CA GLU A 137 9.08 -7.81 -9.43
C GLU A 137 8.77 -6.45 -10.09
N HIS A 138 7.65 -5.83 -9.72
CA HIS A 138 7.21 -4.54 -10.27
C HIS A 138 7.69 -3.34 -9.42
N ALA A 139 8.41 -3.57 -8.32
CA ALA A 139 8.93 -2.49 -7.49
C ALA A 139 10.07 -1.74 -8.21
N PRO A 140 9.94 -0.43 -8.48
CA PRO A 140 11.00 0.33 -9.14
C PRO A 140 12.24 0.46 -8.23
N PRO A 141 13.44 0.68 -8.79
CA PRO A 141 14.67 0.81 -8.01
C PRO A 141 14.59 1.84 -6.87
N ALA A 142 13.87 2.95 -7.08
CA ALA A 142 13.67 3.97 -6.07
C ALA A 142 12.91 3.48 -4.83
N VAL A 143 11.93 2.58 -5.01
CA VAL A 143 11.20 1.97 -3.88
C VAL A 143 12.13 1.07 -3.07
N ARG A 144 12.96 0.26 -3.74
CA ARG A 144 13.99 -0.57 -3.06
C ARG A 144 14.96 0.30 -2.27
N GLU A 145 15.44 1.38 -2.87
CA GLU A 145 16.35 2.32 -2.20
C GLU A 145 15.68 3.04 -1.03
N LEU A 146 14.41 3.42 -1.17
CA LEU A 146 13.63 3.99 -0.06
C LEU A 146 13.49 3.01 1.11
N VAL A 147 13.22 1.73 0.84
CA VAL A 147 13.17 0.70 1.87
C VAL A 147 14.53 0.52 2.55
N ARG A 148 15.64 0.48 1.79
CA ARG A 148 17.00 0.36 2.36
C ARG A 148 17.37 1.50 3.29
N ARG A 149 16.96 2.74 2.96
CA ARG A 149 17.14 3.91 3.82
C ARG A 149 16.39 3.79 5.15
N MET A 150 15.24 3.10 5.19
CA MET A 150 14.44 2.90 6.40
C MET A 150 14.98 1.74 7.26
N PRO A 151 14.75 1.76 8.60
CA PRO A 151 15.15 0.65 9.46
C PRO A 151 14.49 -0.67 9.06
N ALA A 152 15.26 -1.76 9.10
CA ALA A 152 14.78 -3.11 8.81
C ALA A 152 13.66 -3.54 9.75
N ARG A 153 12.72 -4.33 9.23
CA ARG A 153 11.60 -4.85 10.01
C ARG A 153 11.93 -6.19 10.65
N SER A 154 11.70 -6.30 11.94
CA SER A 154 11.73 -7.59 12.63
C SER A 154 10.52 -8.46 12.25
N PRO A 155 10.65 -9.80 12.25
CA PRO A 155 9.52 -10.70 12.13
C PRO A 155 8.49 -10.43 13.24
N GLY A 156 7.21 -10.48 12.90
CA GLY A 156 6.11 -10.44 13.88
C GLY A 156 5.34 -11.76 13.93
N ARG A 157 4.21 -11.76 14.66
CA ARG A 157 3.44 -12.98 14.95
C ARG A 157 2.19 -13.15 14.08
N SER A 158 1.68 -12.06 13.50
CA SER A 158 0.49 -12.13 12.65
C SER A 158 0.86 -12.43 11.20
N ARG A 159 -0.08 -12.99 10.42
CA ARG A 159 0.09 -13.17 8.97
C ARG A 159 0.44 -11.85 8.27
N LEU A 160 -0.16 -10.75 8.71
CA LEU A 160 0.15 -9.42 8.19
C LEU A 160 1.61 -9.01 8.49
N ASP A 161 2.11 -9.30 9.70
CA ASP A 161 3.51 -9.04 10.03
C ASP A 161 4.46 -9.89 9.17
N THR A 162 4.09 -11.14 8.88
CA THR A 162 4.86 -12.01 7.97
C THR A 162 4.94 -11.41 6.56
N LEU A 163 3.82 -10.92 6.01
CA LEU A 163 3.80 -10.26 4.70
C LEU A 163 4.68 -9.00 4.69
N TYR A 164 4.55 -8.16 5.72
CA TYR A 164 5.39 -6.97 5.88
C TYR A 164 6.87 -7.30 5.96
N HIS A 165 7.25 -8.30 6.77
CA HIS A 165 8.64 -8.70 6.94
C HIS A 165 9.23 -9.29 5.66
N ARG A 166 8.50 -10.16 4.97
CA ARG A 166 8.94 -10.76 3.70
C ARG A 166 9.12 -9.72 2.60
N LEU A 167 8.19 -8.78 2.47
CA LEU A 167 8.32 -7.71 1.48
C LEU A 167 9.51 -6.79 1.79
N ASP A 168 9.68 -6.41 3.06
CA ASP A 168 10.84 -5.60 3.50
C ASP A 168 12.17 -6.31 3.17
N ALA A 169 12.30 -7.58 3.54
CA ALA A 169 13.50 -8.36 3.27
C ALA A 169 13.78 -8.49 1.75
N ALA A 170 12.75 -8.78 0.95
CA ALA A 170 12.89 -8.98 -0.49
C ALA A 170 13.20 -7.69 -1.28
N LEU A 171 12.72 -6.54 -0.81
CA LEU A 171 13.05 -5.24 -1.43
C LEU A 171 14.43 -4.71 -1.03
N ARG A 172 14.98 -5.19 0.10
CA ARG A 172 16.36 -4.87 0.53
C ARG A 172 17.41 -5.67 -0.24
N GLY A 173 17.13 -6.93 -0.52
CA GLY A 173 17.94 -7.78 -1.42
C GLY A 173 18.10 -7.16 -2.80
#